data_AF-A0A0F8Z0A2-F1
#
_entry.id   AF-A0A0F8Z0A2-F1
#
_cell.length_a   1.000
_cell.length_b   1.000
_cell.length_c   1.000
_cell.angle_alpha   90.00
_cell.angle_beta   90.00
_cell.angle_gamma   90.00
#
_symmetry.space_group_name_H-M   'P 1'
#
loop_
_entity.id
_entity.type
_entity.pdbx_description
1 polymer ?
#
loop_
_entity_poly.entity_id
_entity_poly.type
_entity_poly.pdbx_seq_one_letter_code
_entity_poly.pdbx_strand_id
1 'polypeptide(L)'
;MRPLIIMFSLLFILSPAPAQWSPIKSPIMTVWGEQINPDSVLSEYPRPHMVRENWINLNGIWLFSLTDTVSGRPTGYDSKILVPFCVESTLGGVTKKVTAENAMWYSRELPLEQPMEGERILLHFGAVDWHCMVWVNDEPVGEHYGG
;
A
#
# COMPACT_ATOMS: atom_id res chain seq x y z
N MET A 1 -21.99 57.45 5.39
CA MET A 1 -21.02 56.56 4.72
C MET A 1 -20.53 55.55 5.76
N ARG A 2 -20.93 54.28 5.66
CA ARG A 2 -20.49 53.19 6.54
C ARG A 2 -19.69 52.20 5.68
N PRO A 3 -18.43 51.85 6.02
CA PRO A 3 -17.66 50.91 5.23
C PRO A 3 -18.11 49.48 5.57
N LEU A 4 -18.46 48.72 4.54
CA LEU A 4 -18.83 47.30 4.65
C LEU A 4 -17.53 46.48 4.64
N ILE A 5 -17.19 45.90 5.79
CA ILE A 5 -16.04 45.00 5.93
C ILE A 5 -16.52 43.60 5.52
N ILE A 6 -16.03 43.10 4.38
CA ILE A 6 -16.28 41.73 3.93
C ILE A 6 -15.26 40.84 4.62
N MET A 7 -15.72 40.02 5.56
CA MET A 7 -14.91 39.05 6.30
C MET A 7 -14.77 37.77 5.46
N PHE A 8 -13.58 37.54 4.92
CA PHE A 8 -13.25 36.35 4.14
C PHE A 8 -12.97 35.19 5.11
N SER A 9 -13.98 34.37 5.40
CA SER A 9 -13.81 33.18 6.24
C SER A 9 -13.06 32.10 5.44
N LEU A 10 -11.82 31.83 5.84
CA LEU A 10 -11.01 30.74 5.30
C LEU A 10 -11.58 29.40 5.82
N LEU A 11 -12.30 28.67 4.98
CA LEU A 11 -12.73 27.30 5.30
C LEU A 11 -11.52 26.37 5.17
N PHE A 12 -10.87 26.02 6.29
CA PHE A 12 -9.88 24.95 6.31
C PHE A 12 -10.61 23.61 6.18
N ILE A 13 -10.48 22.96 5.02
CA ILE A 13 -10.90 21.57 4.85
C ILE A 13 -9.92 20.72 5.67
N LEU A 14 -10.40 20.19 6.80
CA LEU A 14 -9.65 19.27 7.64
C LEU A 14 -9.61 17.90 6.95
N SER A 15 -8.66 17.70 6.04
CA SER A 15 -8.39 16.35 5.53
C SER A 15 -7.82 15.50 6.67
N PRO A 16 -8.38 14.32 6.98
CA PRO A 16 -7.79 13.43 7.96
C PRO A 16 -6.38 13.07 7.48
N ALA A 17 -5.38 13.26 8.33
CA ALA A 17 -4.02 12.85 8.03
C ALA A 17 -4.02 11.32 7.84
N PRO A 18 -3.54 10.79 6.70
CA PRO A 18 -3.44 9.34 6.52
C PRO A 18 -2.65 8.70 7.67
N ALA A 19 -3.21 7.62 8.23
CA ALA A 19 -2.66 6.91 9.38
C ALA A 19 -1.14 6.67 9.20
N GLN A 20 -0.35 7.00 10.22
CA GLN A 20 1.09 6.71 10.22
C GLN A 20 1.29 5.23 10.57
N TRP A 21 2.05 4.50 9.75
CA TRP A 21 2.41 3.11 10.06
C TRP A 21 3.45 3.07 11.17
N SER A 22 3.34 2.05 12.04
CA SER A 22 4.38 1.66 13.00
C SER A 22 4.28 0.17 13.31
N PRO A 23 5.39 -0.54 13.61
CA PRO A 23 5.32 -1.90 14.11
C PRO A 23 4.51 -1.96 15.41
N ILE A 24 3.67 -2.98 15.54
CA ILE A 24 2.90 -3.23 16.77
C ILE A 24 3.77 -4.01 17.75
N LYS A 25 3.73 -3.63 19.04
CA LYS A 25 4.52 -4.32 20.07
C LYS A 25 4.09 -5.78 20.19
N SER A 26 5.07 -6.67 20.25
CA SER A 26 4.88 -8.12 20.34
C SER A 26 5.76 -8.71 21.45
N PRO A 27 5.28 -9.71 22.22
CA PRO A 27 6.12 -10.42 23.19
C PRO A 27 7.33 -11.13 22.57
N ILE A 28 7.27 -11.43 21.26
CA ILE A 28 8.31 -12.15 20.52
C ILE A 28 9.07 -11.23 19.53
N MET A 29 9.05 -9.92 19.76
CA MET A 29 9.77 -8.97 18.89
C MET A 29 11.28 -9.21 18.99
N THR A 30 11.95 -9.25 17.84
CA THR A 30 13.42 -9.37 17.76
C THR A 30 14.06 -8.01 17.57
N VAL A 31 15.36 -7.90 17.86
CA VAL A 31 16.13 -6.67 17.62
C VAL A 31 16.09 -6.23 16.15
N TRP A 32 16.04 -7.17 15.21
CA TRP A 32 15.92 -6.86 13.78
C TRP A 32 14.52 -6.34 13.42
N GLY A 33 13.48 -6.87 14.05
CA GLY A 33 12.12 -6.37 13.88
C GLY A 33 11.92 -4.97 14.45
N GLU A 34 12.58 -4.65 15.57
CA GLU A 34 12.56 -3.30 16.17
C GLU A 34 13.27 -2.27 15.29
N GLN A 35 14.34 -2.69 14.60
CA GLN A 35 15.18 -1.83 13.75
C GLN A 35 14.74 -1.82 12.28
N ILE A 36 13.54 -2.31 11.99
CA ILE A 36 13.07 -2.39 10.61
C ILE A 36 12.96 -0.99 9.99
N ASN A 37 13.57 -0.82 8.81
CA ASN A 37 13.45 0.40 8.02
C ASN A 37 12.35 0.22 6.97
N PRO A 38 11.18 0.88 7.10
CA PRO A 38 10.08 0.74 6.15
C PRO A 38 10.44 1.15 4.72
N ASP A 39 11.46 1.99 4.54
CA ASP A 39 11.89 2.48 3.22
C ASP A 39 12.83 1.51 2.50
N SER A 40 13.32 0.46 3.16
CA SER A 40 14.28 -0.49 2.59
C SER A 40 14.05 -1.94 3.01
N VAL A 41 12.80 -2.34 3.20
CA VAL A 41 12.44 -3.72 3.58
C VAL A 41 12.63 -4.68 2.42
N LEU A 42 13.41 -5.75 2.67
CA LEU A 42 13.68 -6.83 1.70
C LEU A 42 13.97 -6.24 0.31
N SER A 43 15.00 -5.39 0.28
CA SER A 43 15.34 -4.57 -0.88
C SER A 43 16.07 -5.34 -1.98
N GLU A 44 16.51 -6.56 -1.68
CA GLU A 44 17.22 -7.44 -2.60
C GLU A 44 16.36 -7.89 -3.80
N TYR A 45 17.00 -8.02 -4.96
CA TYR A 45 16.33 -8.49 -6.17
C TYR A 45 16.06 -10.01 -6.07
N PRO A 46 14.84 -10.50 -6.36
CA PRO A 46 14.46 -11.90 -6.13
C PRO A 46 15.33 -12.95 -6.85
N ARG A 47 15.95 -12.57 -7.98
CA ARG A 47 16.85 -13.43 -8.77
C ARG A 47 18.21 -12.75 -8.96
N PRO A 48 19.15 -12.83 -8.00
CA PRO A 48 20.39 -12.04 -8.01
C PRO A 48 21.26 -12.19 -9.27
N HIS A 49 21.12 -13.29 -10.00
CA HIS A 49 21.84 -13.54 -11.26
C HIS A 49 21.13 -12.98 -12.52
N MET A 50 19.92 -12.44 -12.38
CA MET A 50 19.06 -11.96 -13.48
C MET A 50 18.52 -10.54 -13.20
N VAL A 51 19.34 -9.71 -12.57
CA VAL A 51 18.98 -8.34 -12.22
C VAL A 51 18.76 -7.52 -13.50
N ARG A 52 17.69 -6.73 -13.50
CA ARG A 52 17.42 -5.73 -14.54
C ARG A 52 17.80 -4.35 -14.00
N GLU A 53 18.41 -3.52 -14.85
CA GLU A 53 18.88 -2.18 -14.45
C GLU A 53 17.73 -1.28 -14.00
N ASN A 54 16.61 -1.29 -14.74
CA ASN A 54 15.42 -0.48 -14.45
C ASN A 54 14.43 -1.23 -13.55
N TRP A 55 14.90 -1.84 -12.46
CA TRP A 55 14.04 -2.49 -11.47
C TRP A 55 13.76 -1.57 -10.29
N ILE A 56 12.49 -1.49 -9.92
CA ILE A 56 12.03 -0.73 -8.76
C ILE A 56 11.39 -1.72 -7.77
N ASN A 57 11.88 -1.71 -6.54
CA ASN A 57 11.25 -2.47 -5.45
C ASN A 57 9.99 -1.74 -4.98
N LEU A 58 8.88 -2.49 -4.88
CA LEU A 58 7.58 -1.97 -4.43
C LEU A 58 7.26 -2.33 -2.97
N ASN A 59 8.19 -2.92 -2.23
CA ASN A 59 8.10 -3.10 -0.78
C ASN A 59 8.10 -1.75 -0.07
N GLY A 60 7.63 -1.76 1.18
CA GLY A 60 7.45 -0.55 1.98
C GLY A 60 5.98 -0.27 2.26
N ILE A 61 5.65 0.99 2.50
CA ILE A 61 4.33 1.36 3.00
C ILE A 61 3.30 1.47 1.87
N TRP A 62 2.19 0.76 2.04
CA TRP A 62 1.01 0.84 1.20
C TRP A 62 -0.19 1.34 2.02
N LEU A 63 -1.12 2.02 1.38
CA LEU A 63 -2.45 2.28 1.95
C LEU A 63 -3.21 0.95 2.03
N PHE A 64 -3.94 0.75 3.12
CA PHE A 64 -4.65 -0.50 3.39
C PHE A 64 -6.09 -0.24 3.82
N SER A 65 -6.98 -1.14 3.40
CA SER A 65 -8.35 -1.22 3.87
C SER A 65 -8.83 -2.66 3.85
N LEU A 66 -9.71 -3.00 4.77
CA LEU A 66 -10.39 -4.30 4.83
C LEU A 66 -11.88 -4.04 4.66
N THR A 67 -12.50 -4.64 3.65
CA THR A 67 -13.94 -4.53 3.38
C THR A 67 -14.59 -5.90 3.43
N ASP A 68 -15.92 -5.94 3.38
CA ASP A 68 -16.60 -7.19 3.02
C ASP A 68 -16.39 -7.46 1.52
N THR A 69 -16.41 -8.73 1.12
CA THR A 69 -16.23 -9.15 -0.29
C THR A 69 -17.30 -8.60 -1.23
N VAL A 70 -18.48 -8.27 -0.71
CA VAL A 70 -19.61 -7.73 -1.48
C VAL A 70 -19.60 -6.19 -1.62
N SER A 71 -18.78 -5.49 -0.84
CA SER A 71 -18.76 -4.02 -0.81
C SER A 71 -18.03 -3.40 -2.00
N GLY A 72 -17.27 -4.19 -2.76
CA GLY A 72 -16.42 -3.71 -3.85
C GLY A 72 -15.24 -2.86 -3.37
N ARG A 73 -14.66 -2.08 -4.28
CA ARG A 73 -13.48 -1.24 -4.01
C ARG A 73 -13.81 -0.11 -3.02
N PRO A 74 -13.01 0.09 -1.97
CA PRO A 74 -13.26 1.14 -1.00
C PRO A 74 -13.03 2.53 -1.61
N THR A 75 -13.77 3.52 -1.13
CA THR A 75 -13.61 4.94 -1.50
C THR A 75 -12.46 5.62 -0.74
N GLY A 76 -11.89 4.94 0.25
CA GLY A 76 -10.76 5.44 1.05
C GLY A 76 -10.06 4.31 1.81
N TYR A 77 -8.86 4.60 2.31
CA TYR A 77 -8.03 3.67 3.05
C TYR A 77 -7.91 4.12 4.50
N ASP A 78 -8.21 3.24 5.44
CA ASP A 78 -8.30 3.55 6.87
C ASP A 78 -6.97 3.34 7.60
N SER A 79 -6.01 2.69 6.96
CA SER A 79 -4.75 2.27 7.57
C SER A 79 -3.62 2.20 6.56
N LYS A 80 -2.42 1.88 7.05
CA LYS A 80 -1.23 1.63 6.25
C LYS A 80 -0.61 0.30 6.67
N ILE A 81 -0.07 -0.42 5.69
CA ILE A 81 0.57 -1.72 5.90
C ILE A 81 1.98 -1.70 5.32
N LEU A 82 2.92 -2.36 6.01
CA LEU A 82 4.27 -2.59 5.51
C LEU A 82 4.31 -3.89 4.69
N VAL A 83 4.42 -3.75 3.37
CA VAL A 83 4.62 -4.87 2.43
C VAL A 83 6.10 -5.28 2.47
N PRO A 84 6.42 -6.58 2.55
CA PRO A 84 5.56 -7.72 2.21
C PRO A 84 5.04 -8.53 3.40
N PHE A 85 4.86 -7.93 4.58
CA PHE A 85 4.36 -8.67 5.74
C PHE A 85 2.84 -8.91 5.65
N CYS A 86 2.39 -10.06 6.17
CA CYS A 86 0.95 -10.37 6.22
C CYS A 86 0.19 -9.42 7.17
N VAL A 87 -1.11 -9.29 6.94
CA VAL A 87 -2.01 -8.35 7.65
C VAL A 87 -2.02 -8.59 9.16
N GLU A 88 -2.01 -9.86 9.58
CA GLU A 88 -2.03 -10.27 10.99
C GLU A 88 -0.69 -10.02 11.69
N SER A 89 0.40 -9.81 10.95
CA SER A 89 1.71 -9.61 11.54
C SER A 89 1.84 -8.27 12.24
N THR A 90 2.65 -8.27 13.29
CA THR A 90 2.98 -7.06 14.05
C THR A 90 3.88 -6.11 13.27
N LEU A 91 4.77 -6.63 12.41
CA LEU A 91 5.58 -5.84 11.49
C LEU A 91 4.74 -5.21 10.37
N GLY A 92 3.66 -5.86 9.93
CA GLY A 92 2.72 -5.27 8.98
C GLY A 92 2.01 -4.04 9.54
N GLY A 93 1.82 -3.95 10.86
CA GLY A 93 1.28 -2.78 11.55
C GLY A 93 -0.25 -2.67 11.52
N VAL A 94 -0.96 -3.65 10.93
CA VAL A 94 -2.43 -3.67 10.86
C VAL A 94 -3.03 -4.59 11.92
N THR A 95 -2.56 -5.84 12.04
CA THR A 95 -3.02 -6.86 13.01
C THR A 95 -4.54 -7.10 13.03
N LYS A 96 -5.20 -6.93 11.88
CA LYS A 96 -6.62 -7.26 11.71
C LYS A 96 -6.74 -8.75 11.36
N LYS A 97 -7.75 -9.42 11.90
CA LYS A 97 -8.10 -10.78 11.50
C LYS A 97 -8.77 -10.74 10.13
N VAL A 98 -8.28 -11.53 9.18
CA VAL A 98 -8.90 -11.71 7.86
C VAL A 98 -9.70 -13.01 7.85
N THR A 99 -10.92 -12.97 7.31
CA THR A 99 -11.79 -14.14 7.11
C THR A 99 -12.23 -14.25 5.65
N ALA A 100 -12.92 -15.33 5.29
CA ALA A 100 -13.39 -15.58 3.92
C ALA A 100 -14.41 -14.53 3.43
N GLU A 101 -15.01 -13.79 4.36
CA GLU A 101 -15.96 -12.72 4.09
C GLU A 101 -15.27 -11.37 3.81
N ASN A 102 -13.94 -11.29 3.97
CA ASN A 102 -13.20 -10.05 3.78
C ASN A 102 -12.50 -9.96 2.42
N ALA A 103 -12.43 -8.74 1.89
CA ALA A 103 -11.54 -8.36 0.80
C ALA A 103 -10.48 -7.38 1.33
N MET A 104 -9.22 -7.66 1.00
CA MET A 104 -8.08 -6.82 1.36
C MET A 104 -7.74 -5.89 0.20
N TRP A 105 -7.62 -4.60 0.49
CA TRP A 105 -7.31 -3.57 -0.50
C TRP A 105 -5.97 -2.92 -0.18
N TYR A 106 -5.09 -2.91 -1.17
CA TYR A 106 -3.78 -2.28 -1.11
C TYR A 106 -3.71 -1.20 -2.19
N SER A 107 -3.18 -0.04 -1.85
CA SER A 107 -2.94 1.04 -2.81
C SER A 107 -1.61 1.73 -2.57
N ARG A 108 -0.94 2.07 -3.66
CA ARG A 108 0.31 2.81 -3.65
C ARG A 108 0.42 3.64 -4.92
N GLU A 109 0.80 4.90 -4.77
CA GLU A 109 1.21 5.75 -5.87
C GLU A 109 2.67 5.47 -6.23
N LEU A 110 2.94 5.33 -7.52
CA LEU A 110 4.27 5.04 -8.04
C LEU A 110 4.74 6.24 -8.89
N PRO A 111 5.89 6.86 -8.58
CA PRO A 111 6.44 7.94 -9.37
C PRO A 111 7.14 7.37 -10.62
N LEU A 112 6.34 6.79 -11.54
CA LEU A 112 6.85 6.22 -12.78
C LEU A 112 6.83 7.27 -13.89
N GLU A 113 7.93 7.36 -14.63
CA GLU A 113 7.97 8.07 -15.89
C GLU A 113 7.25 7.26 -16.99
N GLN A 114 6.79 7.94 -18.04
CA GLN A 114 6.23 7.24 -19.19
C GLN A 114 7.33 6.41 -19.87
N PRO A 115 7.04 5.14 -20.24
CA PRO A 115 8.02 4.32 -20.94
C PRO A 115 8.34 4.92 -22.31
N MET A 116 9.59 4.79 -22.76
CA MET A 116 9.96 5.19 -24.12
C MET A 116 9.28 4.28 -25.17
N GLU A 117 9.27 4.72 -26.43
CA GLU A 117 8.74 3.90 -27.52
C GLU A 117 9.44 2.54 -27.58
N GLY A 118 8.66 1.46 -27.55
CA GLY A 118 9.16 0.08 -27.55
C GLY A 118 9.45 -0.51 -26.17
N GLU A 119 9.43 0.28 -25.09
CA GLU A 119 9.57 -0.21 -23.72
C GLU A 119 8.24 -0.73 -23.15
N ARG A 120 8.35 -1.60 -22.14
CA ARG A 120 7.20 -2.14 -21.40
C ARG A 120 7.47 -2.10 -19.91
N ILE A 121 6.50 -1.60 -19.16
CA ILE A 121 6.51 -1.68 -17.70
C ILE A 121 5.87 -3.02 -17.29
N LEU A 122 6.57 -3.76 -16.43
CA LEU A 122 6.08 -5.01 -15.86
C LEU A 122 5.90 -4.85 -14.35
N LEU A 123 4.65 -4.96 -13.90
CA LEU A 123 4.33 -5.07 -12.48
C LEU A 123 4.43 -6.54 -12.06
N HIS A 124 5.23 -6.82 -11.04
CA HIS A 124 5.51 -8.19 -10.61
C HIS A 124 5.20 -8.35 -9.12
N PHE A 125 4.30 -9.28 -8.80
CA PHE A 125 4.05 -9.73 -7.45
C PHE A 125 4.73 -11.07 -7.25
N GLY A 126 5.50 -11.21 -6.16
CA GLY A 126 6.15 -12.48 -5.84
C GLY A 126 5.15 -13.57 -5.45
N ALA A 127 4.12 -13.18 -4.70
CA ALA A 127 3.02 -14.01 -4.22
C ALA A 127 1.87 -13.10 -3.77
N VAL A 128 0.63 -13.48 -4.02
CA VAL A 128 -0.57 -12.86 -3.42
C VAL A 128 -1.59 -13.95 -3.15
N ASP A 129 -1.80 -14.27 -1.88
CA ASP A 129 -2.69 -15.37 -1.49
C ASP A 129 -4.14 -14.87 -1.21
N TRP A 130 -5.19 -15.51 -1.71
CA TRP A 130 -5.24 -16.54 -2.76
C TRP A 130 -5.72 -15.99 -4.10
N HIS A 131 -6.66 -15.03 -4.07
CA HIS A 131 -7.24 -14.41 -5.25
C HIS A 131 -6.85 -12.93 -5.28
N CYS A 132 -6.26 -12.50 -6.38
CA CYS A 132 -5.80 -11.13 -6.58
C CYS A 132 -6.34 -10.57 -7.89
N MET A 133 -6.91 -9.37 -7.83
CA MET A 133 -7.21 -8.54 -8.98
C MET A 133 -6.39 -7.26 -8.86
N VAL A 134 -5.81 -6.80 -9.96
CA VAL A 134 -4.92 -5.64 -10.00
C VAL A 134 -5.54 -4.56 -10.87
N TRP A 135 -5.51 -3.33 -10.37
CA TRP A 135 -5.91 -2.14 -11.10
C TRP A 135 -4.75 -1.15 -11.20
N VAL A 136 -4.65 -0.46 -12.34
CA VAL A 136 -3.71 0.65 -12.55
C VAL A 136 -4.53 1.83 -13.05
N ASN A 137 -4.51 2.95 -12.32
CA ASN A 137 -5.30 4.14 -12.63
C ASN A 137 -6.78 3.81 -12.87
N ASP A 138 -7.36 3.00 -11.97
CA ASP A 138 -8.75 2.54 -11.99
C ASP A 138 -9.14 1.54 -13.08
N GLU A 139 -8.22 1.21 -13.99
CA GLU A 139 -8.43 0.17 -15.01
C GLU A 139 -7.94 -1.20 -14.54
N PRO A 140 -8.74 -2.28 -14.65
CA PRO A 140 -8.30 -3.63 -14.32
C PRO A 140 -7.26 -4.12 -15.33
N VAL A 141 -6.12 -4.62 -14.85
CA VAL A 141 -4.99 -5.04 -15.70
C VAL A 141 -4.64 -6.52 -15.58
N GLY A 142 -5.17 -7.23 -14.58
CA GLY A 142 -4.89 -8.66 -14.42
C GLY A 142 -5.50 -9.27 -13.17
N GLU A 143 -5.69 -10.57 -13.23
CA GLU A 143 -6.24 -11.39 -12.15
C GLU A 143 -5.39 -12.65 -11.99
N HIS A 144 -5.23 -13.13 -10.75
CA HIS A 144 -4.48 -14.34 -10.43
C HIS A 144 -5.15 -15.12 -9.30
N TYR A 145 -5.05 -16.44 -9.38
CA TYR A 145 -5.49 -17.39 -8.35
C TYR A 145 -4.30 -18.29 -7.97
N GLY A 146 -4.00 -18.39 -6.67
CA GLY A 146 -2.82 -19.07 -6.14
C GLY A 146 -1.89 -18.09 -5.43
N GLY A 147 -1.42 -18.49 -4.25
CA GLY A 147 -0.41 -17.79 -3.46
C GLY A 147 1.01 -18.09 -3.93
#